data_AF-A0A3B0AHD9-F1
#
_entry.id   AF-A0A3B0AHD9-F1
#
_cell.length_a   1.000
_cell.length_b   1.000
_cell.length_c   1.000
_cell.angle_alpha   90.00
_cell.angle_beta   90.00
_cell.angle_gamma   90.00
#
_symmetry.space_group_name_H-M   'P 1'
#
loop_
_entity.id
_entity.type
_entity.pdbx_description
1 polymer ?
#
loop_
_entity_poly.entity_id
_entity_poly.type
_entity_poly.pdbx_seq_one_letter_code
_entity_poly.pdbx_strand_id
1 'polypeptide(L)'
;MSDSAASSSAGGEIAKSSHFTLALKQARRSQCRFRVGAVLVQGGRTLALASNVPRNSPSIDYKHASFHAEEVIVRRVGAAPRAVLYVARVDRAGSPMLARPCRRCQFALYAAGITRAHYTTSQGFGLVRIQPQRPQ
;
A
#
# COMPACT_ATOMS: atom_id res chain seq x y z
N MET A 1 44.09 2.97 -0.55
CA MET A 1 43.08 3.33 0.49
C MET A 1 42.33 4.53 -0.08
N SER A 2 41.12 4.43 -0.63
CA SER A 2 39.97 3.68 -0.17
C SER A 2 38.95 3.54 -1.30
N ASP A 3 38.58 2.29 -1.61
CA ASP A 3 37.40 1.94 -2.40
C ASP A 3 36.15 2.50 -1.72
N SER A 4 35.32 3.23 -2.46
CA SER A 4 34.02 3.72 -1.98
C SER A 4 32.89 3.23 -2.87
N ALA A 5 32.19 2.24 -2.32
CA ALA A 5 30.76 1.98 -2.43
C ALA A 5 30.14 1.92 -3.84
N ALA A 6 30.10 0.71 -4.38
CA ALA A 6 29.11 0.28 -5.35
C ALA A 6 27.69 0.51 -4.79
N SER A 7 27.07 1.61 -5.19
CA SER A 7 25.65 1.87 -4.97
C SER A 7 24.86 0.98 -5.91
N SER A 8 24.34 -0.12 -5.39
CA SER A 8 23.58 -1.12 -6.14
C SER A 8 22.26 -0.50 -6.61
N SER A 9 22.25 0.07 -7.81
CA SER A 9 21.04 0.53 -8.50
C SER A 9 20.26 -0.66 -9.05
N ALA A 10 19.72 -1.49 -8.15
CA ALA A 10 18.68 -2.47 -8.49
C ALA A 10 17.29 -1.82 -8.39
N GLY A 11 17.17 -0.58 -8.88
CA GLY A 11 15.90 0.11 -9.08
C GLY A 11 15.36 -0.25 -10.45
N GLY A 12 15.10 -1.54 -10.67
CA GLY A 12 14.54 -2.04 -11.91
C GLY A 12 13.33 -1.21 -12.28
N GLU A 13 13.35 -0.70 -13.51
CA GLU A 13 12.26 -0.02 -14.19
C GLU A 13 11.01 -0.90 -14.13
N ILE A 14 10.22 -0.77 -13.06
CA ILE A 14 8.91 -1.40 -12.97
C ILE A 14 8.03 -0.63 -13.94
N ALA A 15 8.10 -1.04 -15.21
CA ALA A 15 7.15 -0.71 -16.26
C ALA A 15 5.75 -0.66 -15.61
N LYS A 16 5.04 0.46 -15.77
CA LYS A 16 3.72 0.75 -15.20
C LYS A 16 2.87 -0.53 -15.10
N SER A 17 2.94 -1.23 -13.96
CA SER A 17 2.19 -2.47 -13.80
C SER A 17 0.71 -2.11 -13.86
N SER A 18 -0.09 -2.86 -14.62
CA SER A 18 -1.54 -2.66 -14.72
C SER A 18 -2.20 -2.55 -13.34
N HIS A 19 -1.67 -3.26 -12.35
CA HIS A 19 -2.12 -3.22 -10.96
C HIS A 19 -1.91 -1.86 -10.28
N PHE A 20 -0.82 -1.13 -10.57
CA PHE A 20 -0.65 0.23 -10.06
C PHE A 20 -1.63 1.21 -10.70
N THR A 21 -1.94 1.04 -11.98
CA THR A 21 -3.00 1.81 -12.65
C THR A 21 -4.35 1.58 -11.95
N LEU A 22 -4.65 0.33 -11.58
CA LEU A 22 -5.86 0.01 -10.79
C LEU A 22 -5.80 0.61 -9.38
N ALA A 23 -4.67 0.56 -8.69
CA ALA A 23 -4.49 1.14 -7.36
C ALA A 23 -4.69 2.66 -7.38
N LEU A 24 -4.14 3.36 -8.39
CA LEU A 24 -4.32 4.80 -8.59
C LEU A 24 -5.78 5.15 -8.90
N LYS A 25 -6.45 4.38 -9.77
CA LYS A 25 -7.88 4.53 -10.03
C LYS A 25 -8.69 4.36 -8.75
N GLN A 26 -8.37 3.36 -7.94
CA GLN A 26 -9.05 3.13 -6.66
C GLN A 26 -8.78 4.25 -5.65
N ALA A 27 -7.55 4.76 -5.59
CA ALA A 27 -7.20 5.89 -4.72
C ALA A 27 -8.04 7.12 -5.04
N ARG A 28 -8.23 7.44 -6.32
CA ARG A 28 -9.05 8.58 -6.77
C ARG A 28 -10.52 8.51 -6.35
N ARG A 29 -11.04 7.30 -6.07
CA ARG A 29 -12.42 7.09 -5.58
C ARG A 29 -12.56 7.30 -4.07
N SER A 30 -11.45 7.44 -3.33
CA SER A 30 -11.49 7.71 -1.89
C SER A 30 -12.07 9.10 -1.61
N GLN A 31 -12.99 9.16 -0.65
CA GLN A 31 -13.56 10.41 -0.14
C GLN A 31 -12.72 11.03 0.99
N CYS A 32 -11.63 10.38 1.42
CA CYS A 32 -10.77 10.87 2.48
C CYS A 32 -9.82 11.98 1.98
N ARG A 33 -9.38 12.88 2.89
CA ARG A 33 -8.36 13.91 2.60
C ARG A 33 -7.11 13.33 1.95
N PHE A 34 -6.59 12.25 2.51
CA PHE A 34 -5.53 11.46 1.90
C PHE A 34 -6.17 10.34 1.10
N ARG A 35 -6.03 10.40 -0.22
CA ARG A 35 -6.66 9.46 -1.14
C ARG A 35 -5.74 8.27 -1.36
N VAL A 36 -6.07 7.14 -0.73
CA VAL A 36 -5.26 5.90 -0.79
C VAL A 36 -6.11 4.77 -1.37
N GLY A 37 -5.53 4.00 -2.28
CA GLY A 37 -6.11 2.82 -2.91
C GLY A 37 -5.17 1.63 -2.81
N ALA A 38 -5.74 0.43 -2.69
CA ALA A 38 -5.03 -0.82 -2.58
C ALA A 38 -5.63 -1.88 -3.51
N VAL A 39 -4.77 -2.71 -4.10
CA VAL A 39 -5.10 -3.84 -4.97
C VAL A 39 -4.36 -5.06 -4.44
N LEU A 40 -5.09 -6.14 -4.15
CA LEU A 40 -4.51 -7.42 -3.78
C LEU A 40 -4.52 -8.36 -4.98
N VAL A 41 -3.37 -8.95 -5.28
CA VAL A 41 -3.17 -9.84 -6.44
C VAL A 41 -2.63 -11.19 -5.99
N GLN A 42 -3.21 -12.29 -6.46
CA GLN A 42 -2.73 -13.64 -6.20
C GLN A 42 -2.81 -14.47 -7.48
N GLY A 43 -1.73 -15.17 -7.83
CA GLY A 43 -1.68 -15.97 -9.06
C GLY A 43 -1.96 -15.17 -10.34
N GLY A 44 -1.60 -13.88 -10.36
CA GLY A 44 -1.86 -12.97 -11.49
C GLY A 44 -3.29 -12.41 -11.57
N ARG A 45 -4.18 -12.81 -10.66
CA ARG A 45 -5.57 -12.32 -10.61
C ARG A 45 -5.76 -11.30 -9.49
N THR A 46 -6.57 -10.27 -9.74
CA THR A 46 -6.97 -9.33 -8.69
C THR A 46 -8.00 -9.99 -7.78
N LEU A 47 -7.66 -10.16 -6.50
CA LEU A 47 -8.55 -10.73 -5.49
C LEU A 47 -9.45 -9.68 -4.85
N ALA A 48 -8.90 -8.50 -4.57
CA ALA A 48 -9.61 -7.44 -3.88
C ALA A 48 -9.09 -6.05 -4.23
N LEU A 49 -10.00 -5.09 -4.18
CA LEU A 49 -9.75 -3.66 -4.35
C LEU A 49 -10.33 -2.92 -3.14
N ALA A 50 -9.62 -1.94 -2.62
CA ALA A 50 -10.12 -1.09 -1.54
C ALA A 50 -9.53 0.32 -1.60
N SER A 51 -10.27 1.29 -1.07
CA SER A 51 -9.76 2.61 -0.74
C SER A 51 -9.86 2.83 0.77
N ASN A 52 -9.09 3.77 1.30
CA ASN A 52 -9.28 4.16 2.69
C ASN A 52 -10.65 4.81 2.89
N VAL A 53 -11.27 4.54 4.03
CA VAL A 53 -12.63 4.99 4.35
C VAL A 53 -12.65 5.70 5.70
N PRO A 54 -13.49 6.73 5.89
CA PRO A 54 -13.65 7.35 7.19
C PRO A 54 -14.21 6.33 8.19
N ARG A 55 -13.65 6.30 9.39
CA ARG A 55 -14.08 5.45 10.51
C ARG A 55 -15.06 6.19 11.42
N ASN A 56 -14.85 7.50 11.58
CA ASN A 56 -15.61 8.33 12.51
C ASN A 56 -16.44 9.38 11.75
N SER A 57 -17.51 9.86 12.39
CA SER A 57 -18.17 11.13 12.06
C SER A 57 -17.13 12.26 11.95
N PRO A 58 -17.31 13.26 11.06
CA PRO A 58 -16.42 14.43 10.96
C PRO A 58 -16.22 15.21 12.27
N SER A 59 -17.05 14.95 13.28
CA SER A 59 -17.04 15.60 14.60
C SER A 59 -16.12 14.98 15.66
N ILE A 60 -15.43 13.86 15.39
CA ILE A 60 -14.56 13.15 16.36
C ILE A 60 -13.10 13.18 15.89
N ASP A 61 -12.17 13.43 16.84
CA ASP A 61 -10.73 13.68 16.67
C ASP A 61 -9.99 12.84 15.59
N TYR A 62 -9.04 13.50 14.93
CA TYR A 62 -8.44 13.11 13.65
C TYR A 62 -7.43 11.96 13.74
N LYS A 63 -6.94 11.62 14.94
CA LYS A 63 -5.80 10.70 15.11
C LYS A 63 -6.09 9.23 14.73
N HIS A 64 -7.36 8.83 14.59
CA HIS A 64 -7.76 7.49 14.11
C HIS A 64 -8.98 7.50 13.18
N ALA A 65 -9.21 8.62 12.49
CA ALA A 65 -10.47 8.88 11.79
C ALA A 65 -10.68 8.10 10.48
N SER A 66 -9.75 7.25 10.04
CA SER A 66 -9.92 6.44 8.83
C SER A 66 -9.37 5.03 8.96
N PHE A 67 -10.05 4.08 8.32
CA PHE A 67 -9.52 2.77 8.02
C PHE A 67 -8.60 2.88 6.79
N HIS A 68 -7.35 2.46 6.94
CA HIS A 68 -6.40 2.43 5.83
C HIS A 68 -6.86 1.42 4.76
N ALA A 69 -6.51 1.66 3.49
CA ALA A 69 -6.93 0.81 2.38
C ALA A 69 -6.46 -0.64 2.58
N GLU A 70 -5.26 -0.83 3.12
CA GLU A 70 -4.67 -2.13 3.45
C GLU A 70 -5.46 -2.86 4.54
N GLU A 71 -5.95 -2.13 5.53
CA GLU A 71 -6.75 -2.68 6.63
C GLU A 71 -8.12 -3.14 6.12
N VAL A 72 -8.70 -2.41 5.16
CA VAL A 72 -9.93 -2.80 4.48
C VAL A 72 -9.72 -4.07 3.64
N ILE A 73 -8.58 -4.19 2.93
CA ILE A 73 -8.23 -5.42 2.19
C ILE A 73 -8.16 -6.62 3.13
N VAL A 74 -7.38 -6.53 4.23
CA VAL A 74 -7.20 -7.65 5.16
C VAL A 74 -8.53 -8.08 5.77
N ARG A 75 -9.39 -7.13 6.16
CA ARG A 75 -10.73 -7.48 6.68
C ARG A 75 -11.63 -8.17 5.67
N ARG A 76 -11.54 -7.83 4.39
CA ARG A 76 -12.40 -8.41 3.34
C ARG A 76 -11.96 -9.80 2.93
N VAL A 77 -10.64 -10.03 2.86
CA VAL A 77 -10.10 -11.28 2.29
C VAL A 77 -9.73 -12.29 3.38
N GLY A 78 -9.39 -11.83 4.58
CA GLY A 78 -8.83 -12.71 5.61
C GLY A 78 -7.41 -13.15 5.23
N ALA A 79 -7.19 -14.46 5.12
CA ALA A 79 -5.89 -15.03 4.76
C ALA A 79 -5.70 -15.05 3.23
N ALA A 80 -4.58 -14.49 2.77
CA ALA A 80 -4.18 -14.45 1.36
C ALA A 80 -2.68 -14.78 1.21
N PRO A 81 -2.27 -16.03 1.50
CA PRO A 81 -0.88 -16.42 1.44
C PRO A 81 -0.32 -16.23 0.03
N ARG A 82 0.91 -15.74 -0.06
CA ARG A 82 1.64 -15.49 -1.33
C ARG A 82 1.02 -14.39 -2.22
N ALA A 83 -0.05 -13.72 -1.76
CA ALA A 83 -0.57 -12.57 -2.47
C ALA A 83 0.40 -11.38 -2.40
N VAL A 84 0.27 -10.48 -3.36
CA VAL A 84 1.06 -9.26 -3.50
C VAL A 84 0.12 -8.08 -3.42
N LEU A 85 0.41 -7.14 -2.53
CA LEU A 85 -0.36 -5.91 -2.39
C LEU A 85 0.27 -4.79 -3.23
N TYR A 86 -0.55 -4.01 -3.91
CA TYR A 86 -0.16 -2.76 -4.57
C TYR A 86 -0.92 -1.61 -3.91
N VAL A 87 -0.21 -0.62 -3.38
CA VAL A 87 -0.78 0.51 -2.66
C VAL A 87 -0.40 1.81 -3.37
N ALA A 88 -1.38 2.66 -3.63
CA ALA A 88 -1.16 3.95 -4.25
C ALA A 88 -1.83 5.05 -3.42
N ARG A 89 -1.15 6.18 -3.31
CA ARG A 89 -1.70 7.41 -2.77
C ARG A 89 -1.65 8.47 -3.84
N VAL A 90 -2.67 9.31 -3.90
CA VAL A 90 -2.67 10.49 -4.77
C VAL A 90 -2.91 11.77 -3.98
N ASP A 91 -2.34 12.88 -4.44
CA ASP A 91 -2.68 14.22 -3.98
C ASP A 91 -4.03 14.69 -4.56
N ARG A 92 -4.39 15.98 -4.45
CA ARG A 92 -5.62 16.55 -5.03
C ARG A 92 -5.59 16.61 -6.56
N ALA A 93 -4.43 16.85 -7.16
CA ALA A 93 -4.23 16.87 -8.61
C ALA A 93 -4.29 15.47 -9.24
N GLY A 94 -4.21 14.41 -8.42
CA GLY A 94 -4.21 13.02 -8.87
C GLY A 94 -2.81 12.48 -9.17
N SER A 95 -1.77 13.19 -8.73
CA SER A 95 -0.37 12.81 -8.83
C SER A 95 0.01 11.80 -7.75
N PRO A 96 0.81 10.77 -8.07
CA PRO A 96 1.26 9.77 -7.10
C PRO A 96 2.04 10.38 -5.93
N MET A 97 1.77 9.87 -4.73
CA MET A 97 2.41 10.27 -3.48
C MET A 97 2.91 9.04 -2.73
N LEU A 98 3.72 9.24 -1.69
CA LEU A 98 4.21 8.15 -0.84
C LEU A 98 3.06 7.38 -0.20
N ALA A 99 2.97 6.08 -0.52
CA ALA A 99 1.93 5.18 -0.07
C ALA A 99 2.47 3.95 0.68
N ARG A 100 3.63 4.10 1.33
CA ARG A 100 4.25 3.01 2.08
C ARG A 100 3.31 2.56 3.22
N PRO A 101 2.94 1.28 3.33
CA PRO A 101 2.09 0.79 4.42
C PRO A 101 2.67 1.12 5.80
N CYS A 102 1.83 1.59 6.71
CA CYS A 102 2.28 1.90 8.08
C CYS A 102 2.57 0.60 8.88
N ARG A 103 3.29 0.70 10.01
CA ARG A 103 3.69 -0.47 10.81
C ARG A 103 2.51 -1.36 11.22
N ARG A 104 1.37 -0.77 11.59
CA ARG A 104 0.14 -1.51 11.93
C ARG A 104 -0.41 -2.30 10.73
N CYS A 105 -0.47 -1.67 9.55
CA CYS A 105 -0.91 -2.35 8.33
C CYS A 105 0.07 -3.44 7.94
N GLN A 106 1.38 -3.22 8.07
CA GLN A 106 2.39 -4.26 7.81
C GLN A 106 2.19 -5.48 8.72
N PHE A 107 1.90 -5.28 10.01
CA PHE A 107 1.58 -6.39 10.91
C PHE A 107 0.33 -7.17 10.48
N ALA A 108 -0.76 -6.46 10.15
CA ALA A 108 -2.00 -7.10 9.70
C ALA A 108 -1.81 -7.87 8.37
N LEU A 109 -1.04 -7.32 7.44
CA LEU A 109 -0.69 -7.97 6.18
C LEU A 109 0.14 -9.24 6.42
N TYR A 110 1.10 -9.17 7.35
CA TYR A 110 1.89 -10.33 7.73
C TYR A 110 1.03 -11.45 8.29
N ALA A 111 0.13 -11.13 9.23
CA ALA A 111 -0.80 -12.09 9.82
C ALA A 111 -1.74 -12.72 8.78
N ALA A 112 -2.07 -11.99 7.71
CA ALA A 112 -2.83 -12.49 6.57
C ALA A 112 -2.00 -13.34 5.58
N GLY A 113 -0.69 -13.52 5.80
CA GLY A 113 0.20 -14.26 4.89
C GLY A 113 0.71 -13.46 3.69
N ILE A 114 0.52 -12.13 3.68
CA ILE A 114 0.97 -11.22 2.63
C ILE A 114 2.38 -10.71 3.00
N THR A 115 3.38 -11.19 2.28
CA THR A 115 4.80 -10.93 2.61
C THR A 115 5.42 -9.81 1.78
N ARG A 116 4.71 -9.25 0.80
CA ARG A 116 5.22 -8.21 -0.11
C ARG A 116 4.16 -7.18 -0.44
N ALA A 117 4.54 -5.91 -0.37
CA ALA A 117 3.71 -4.79 -0.83
C ALA A 117 4.52 -3.82 -1.70
N HIS A 118 4.05 -3.58 -2.91
CA HIS A 118 4.53 -2.51 -3.78
C HIS A 118 3.75 -1.23 -3.48
N TYR A 119 4.43 -0.09 -3.49
CA TYR A 119 3.81 1.19 -3.18
C TYR A 119 4.30 2.32 -4.07
N THR A 120 3.49 3.36 -4.24
CA THR A 120 3.90 4.58 -4.95
C THR A 120 4.79 5.47 -4.08
N THR A 121 5.71 6.17 -4.73
CA THR A 121 6.45 7.32 -4.19
C THR A 121 6.20 8.54 -5.08
N SER A 122 6.69 9.72 -4.69
CA SER A 122 6.63 10.91 -5.56
C SER A 122 7.51 10.79 -6.81
N GLN A 123 8.46 9.85 -6.82
CA GLN A 123 9.45 9.68 -7.90
C GLN A 123 9.29 8.35 -8.65
N GLY A 124 8.32 7.51 -8.29
CA GLY A 124 8.13 6.20 -8.89
C GLY A 124 7.46 5.20 -7.95
N PHE A 125 8.09 4.03 -7.78
CA PHE A 125 7.55 2.93 -7.00
C PHE A 125 8.60 2.34 -6.06
N GLY A 126 8.15 1.82 -4.92
CA GLY A 126 8.97 1.10 -3.97
C GLY A 126 8.38 -0.29 -3.67
N LEU A 127 9.19 -1.14 -3.03
CA LEU A 127 8.79 -2.44 -2.51
C LEU A 127 9.13 -2.48 -1.02
N VAL A 128 8.19 -2.95 -0.20
CA VAL A 128 8.46 -3.32 1.19
C VAL A 128 8.22 -4.82 1.35
N ARG A 129 9.21 -5.51 1.90
CA ARG A 129 9.04 -6.88 2.38
C ARG A 129 8.45 -6.82 3.77
N ILE A 130 7.32 -7.48 3.94
CA ILE A 130 6.59 -7.53 5.20
C ILE A 130 7.19 -8.67 6.02
N GLN A 131 7.73 -8.32 7.18
CA GLN A 131 8.36 -9.25 8.11
C GLN A 131 7.57 -9.30 9.42
N PRO A 132 7.68 -10.41 10.18
CA PRO A 132 7.12 -10.46 11.53
C PRO A 132 7.73 -9.33 12.37
N GLN A 133 6.88 -8.43 12.84
CA GLN A 133 7.29 -7.38 13.77
C GLN A 133 7.19 -7.94 15.17
N ARG A 134 8.25 -7.85 15.97
CA ARG A 134 8.16 -8.11 17.41
C ARG A 134 7.12 -7.15 18.01
N PRO A 135 6.17 -7.63 18.82
CA PRO A 135 5.32 -6.75 19.62
C PRO A 135 6.21 -5.85 20.47
N GLN A 136 5.86 -4.56 20.57
CA GLN A 136 6.44 -3.69 21.61
C GLN A 136 5.53 -3.70 22.82
#